data_AF-A0A183BA54-F1
#
_entry.id   AF-A0A183BA54-F1
#
_cell.length_a   1.000
_cell.length_b   1.000
_cell.length_c   1.000
_cell.angle_alpha   90.00
_cell.angle_beta   90.00
_cell.angle_gamma   90.00
#
_symmetry.space_group_name_H-M   'P 1'
#
loop_
_entity.id
_entity.type
_entity.pdbx_description
1 polymer ?
#
loop_
_entity_poly.entity_id
_entity_poly.type
_entity_poly.pdbx_seq_one_letter_code
_entity_poly.pdbx_strand_id
1 'polypeptide(L)'
;MLISCRSVKSLSDRTTVSGATDGSLPSQMDQFLRTFYSHHCLEFAVASLSSYSKHMRSMARSVIADYRELAEQWKPPRTVKSADGQTGLSLRLFPERSKIVFILDTLRNSLSTGGGATLAGAGRKKNMFSSKADTGGRLTRVHANFFVLALQLIGKPENLMYRSLWNCLLSKPAIDLNQVPDFLRSFFSTDTHFRAERHWISRLCASSLVDGADYLVLERSRVFKHMLTAFSSPSSDATFQCVCSGLFMLTVCVCTFQLTVLQLIRSATNQPRLMHALIRFHALPLWLWRYALKPCPHTQIELFRDIIANLLTALSTKETDSPLLGLLQLLKIEFE
;
A
#
# COMPACT_ATOMS: atom_id res chain seq x y z
N MET A 1 0.10 4.65 4.88
CA MET A 1 -0.85 4.83 5.99
C MET A 1 -2.03 3.90 5.70
N LEU A 2 -2.03 2.70 6.27
CA LEU A 2 -3.17 1.78 6.19
C LEU A 2 -3.70 1.66 7.60
N ILE A 3 -4.87 2.26 7.87
CA ILE A 3 -5.59 2.03 9.11
C ILE A 3 -6.01 0.56 9.08
N SER A 4 -5.23 -0.26 9.76
CA SER A 4 -5.66 -1.58 10.19
C SER A 4 -6.87 -1.37 11.08
N CYS A 5 -8.06 -1.77 10.62
CA CYS A 5 -9.30 -1.78 11.39
C CYS A 5 -9.25 -2.79 12.57
N ARG A 6 -8.16 -2.83 13.33
CA ARG A 6 -8.02 -3.59 14.58
C ARG A 6 -8.26 -2.73 15.82
N SER A 7 -8.29 -1.40 15.72
CA SER A 7 -8.32 -0.51 16.89
C SER A 7 -9.69 0.06 17.28
N VAL A 8 -10.81 -0.51 16.82
CA VAL A 8 -12.16 -0.07 17.24
C VAL A 8 -12.76 -0.97 18.33
N LYS A 9 -12.08 -2.06 18.72
CA LYS A 9 -12.57 -3.00 19.75
C LYS A 9 -12.10 -2.73 21.17
N SER A 10 -11.23 -1.74 21.42
CA SER A 10 -10.68 -1.50 22.77
C SER A 10 -11.21 -0.26 23.47
N LEU A 11 -12.31 0.35 22.99
CA LEU A 11 -12.92 1.52 23.62
C LEU A 11 -14.35 1.29 24.14
N SER A 12 -14.87 0.05 24.13
CA SER A 12 -16.19 -0.25 24.71
C SER A 12 -16.16 -0.66 26.19
N ASP A 13 -14.99 -0.92 26.76
CA ASP A 13 -14.86 -1.43 28.13
C ASP A 13 -14.13 -0.41 29.01
N ARG A 14 -14.89 0.59 29.50
CA ARG A 14 -14.70 1.30 30.78
C ARG A 14 -15.54 2.58 30.78
N THR A 15 -16.73 2.52 31.37
CA THR A 15 -17.17 3.31 32.54
C THR A 15 -18.70 3.41 32.56
N THR A 16 -19.30 2.61 33.42
CA THR A 16 -20.55 2.95 34.09
C THR A 16 -20.23 3.94 35.22
N VAL A 17 -20.79 5.15 35.22
CA VAL A 17 -21.39 5.84 36.38
C VAL A 17 -22.22 7.04 35.86
N SER A 18 -23.40 7.16 36.46
CA SER A 18 -24.49 8.13 36.37
C SER A 18 -24.16 9.61 36.55
N GLY A 19 -25.03 10.49 36.02
CA GLY A 19 -25.30 11.83 36.58
C GLY A 19 -25.30 12.96 35.56
N ALA A 20 -26.43 13.67 35.45
CA ALA A 20 -26.71 14.75 34.50
C ALA A 20 -25.87 16.02 34.67
N THR A 21 -25.60 16.74 33.57
CA THR A 21 -25.88 18.19 33.37
C THR A 21 -25.36 18.65 32.01
N ASP A 22 -26.12 19.53 31.36
CA ASP A 22 -25.88 20.15 30.06
C ASP A 22 -24.59 20.98 29.99
N GLY A 23 -24.02 21.07 28.76
CA GLY A 23 -23.36 22.29 28.32
C GLY A 23 -21.89 22.18 27.90
N SER A 24 -21.68 22.23 26.58
CA SER A 24 -20.50 22.74 25.84
C SER A 24 -19.25 21.84 25.65
N LEU A 25 -18.96 21.63 24.35
CA LEU A 25 -17.71 21.21 23.67
C LEU A 25 -17.47 19.71 23.35
N PRO A 26 -18.15 19.19 22.31
CA PRO A 26 -17.58 18.23 21.34
C PRO A 26 -17.10 18.86 20.01
N SER A 27 -17.18 20.20 19.86
CA SER A 27 -17.16 20.85 18.53
C SER A 27 -15.83 20.82 17.77
N GLN A 28 -14.68 20.87 18.45
CA GLN A 28 -13.37 20.89 17.76
C GLN A 28 -12.98 19.53 17.18
N MET A 29 -13.21 18.44 17.92
CA MET A 29 -12.95 17.08 17.45
C MET A 29 -13.87 16.74 16.29
N ASP A 30 -15.16 17.06 16.40
CA ASP A 30 -16.13 16.81 15.34
C ASP A 30 -15.82 17.62 14.07
N GLN A 31 -15.41 18.89 14.22
CA GLN A 31 -14.99 19.72 13.09
C GLN A 31 -13.71 19.19 12.44
N PHE A 32 -12.74 18.74 13.24
CA PHE A 32 -11.53 18.11 12.75
C PHE A 32 -11.86 16.83 11.97
N LEU A 33 -12.68 15.94 12.53
CA LEU A 33 -13.07 14.69 11.89
C LEU A 33 -13.82 14.95 10.57
N ARG A 34 -14.76 15.90 10.56
CA ARG A 34 -15.49 16.29 9.33
C ARG A 34 -14.53 16.79 8.24
N THR A 35 -13.58 17.63 8.63
CA THR A 35 -12.57 18.19 7.71
C THR A 35 -11.63 17.09 7.20
N PHE A 36 -11.15 16.21 8.08
CA PHE A 36 -10.30 15.08 7.72
C PHE A 36 -10.99 14.12 6.75
N TYR A 37 -12.22 13.71 7.06
CA TYR A 37 -12.98 12.82 6.19
C TYR A 37 -13.36 13.48 4.87
N SER A 38 -13.67 14.78 4.84
CA SER A 38 -13.99 15.46 3.58
C SER A 38 -12.78 15.56 2.66
N HIS A 39 -11.57 15.82 3.20
CA HIS A 39 -10.34 15.88 2.42
C HIS A 39 -9.89 14.52 1.87
N HIS A 40 -10.07 13.44 2.64
CA HIS A 40 -9.59 12.11 2.28
C HIS A 40 -10.71 11.15 1.83
N CYS A 41 -11.94 11.64 1.64
CA CYS A 41 -13.12 10.82 1.32
C CYS A 41 -12.87 9.93 0.10
N LEU A 42 -12.36 10.51 -1.00
CA LEU A 42 -12.11 9.78 -2.24
C LEU A 42 -11.03 8.71 -2.07
N GLU A 43 -9.97 9.01 -1.33
CA GLU A 43 -8.89 8.07 -1.00
C GLU A 43 -9.45 6.88 -0.19
N PHE A 44 -10.28 7.15 0.81
CA PHE A 44 -10.92 6.11 1.61
C PHE A 44 -11.92 5.27 0.81
N ALA A 45 -12.65 5.88 -0.13
CA ALA A 45 -13.53 5.16 -1.03
C ALA A 45 -12.73 4.19 -1.91
N VAL A 46 -11.64 4.65 -2.52
CA VAL A 46 -10.75 3.78 -3.33
C VAL A 46 -10.11 2.69 -2.48
N ALA A 47 -9.62 3.01 -1.27
CA ALA A 47 -9.08 2.02 -0.35
C ALA A 47 -10.12 0.94 0.01
N SER A 48 -11.36 1.35 0.22
CA SER A 48 -12.49 0.48 0.58
C SER A 48 -12.84 -0.54 -0.50
N LEU A 49 -12.44 -0.33 -1.77
CA LEU A 49 -12.59 -1.33 -2.83
C LEU A 49 -11.77 -2.61 -2.58
N SER A 50 -10.73 -2.53 -1.74
CA SER A 50 -9.95 -3.70 -1.29
C SER A 50 -10.54 -4.44 -0.09
N SER A 51 -11.59 -3.88 0.53
CA SER A 51 -12.25 -4.47 1.70
C SER A 51 -12.88 -5.81 1.37
N TYR A 52 -12.90 -6.72 2.34
CA TYR A 52 -13.58 -8.01 2.23
C TYR A 52 -15.10 -7.91 2.30
N SER A 53 -15.63 -6.86 2.93
CA SER A 53 -17.08 -6.64 3.02
C SER A 53 -17.66 -6.16 1.69
N LYS A 54 -18.62 -6.90 1.14
CA LYS A 54 -19.35 -6.51 -0.08
C LYS A 54 -20.07 -5.18 0.11
N HIS A 55 -20.65 -4.94 1.30
CA HIS A 55 -21.35 -3.71 1.63
C HIS A 55 -20.40 -2.49 1.57
N MET A 56 -19.22 -2.59 2.19
CA MET A 56 -18.20 -1.53 2.12
C MET A 56 -17.77 -1.23 0.69
N ARG A 57 -17.58 -2.26 -0.13
CA ARG A 57 -17.25 -2.08 -1.55
C ARG A 57 -18.39 -1.46 -2.36
N SER A 58 -19.64 -1.78 -2.02
CA SER A 58 -20.81 -1.18 -2.68
C SER A 58 -20.91 0.31 -2.34
N MET A 59 -20.80 0.65 -1.06
CA MET A 59 -20.79 2.02 -0.57
C MET A 59 -19.66 2.84 -1.24
N ALA A 60 -18.46 2.28 -1.30
CA ALA A 60 -17.32 2.91 -1.98
C ALA A 60 -17.60 3.22 -3.45
N ARG A 61 -18.26 2.32 -4.18
CA ARG A 61 -18.64 2.54 -5.58
C ARG A 61 -19.67 3.65 -5.72
N SER A 62 -20.66 3.72 -4.83
CA SER A 62 -21.63 4.82 -4.79
C SER A 62 -20.93 6.16 -4.57
N VAL A 63 -20.05 6.26 -3.57
CA VAL A 63 -19.29 7.50 -3.30
C VAL A 63 -18.45 7.92 -4.51
N ILE A 64 -17.79 6.98 -5.19
CA ILE A 64 -17.00 7.28 -6.40
C ILE A 64 -17.91 7.74 -7.55
N ALA A 65 -19.11 7.16 -7.69
CA ALA A 65 -20.08 7.54 -8.71
C ALA A 65 -20.62 8.96 -8.44
N ASP A 66 -21.04 9.24 -7.21
CA ASP A 66 -21.53 10.55 -6.78
C ASP A 66 -20.45 11.62 -6.98
N TYR A 67 -19.20 11.30 -6.62
CA TYR A 67 -18.06 12.21 -6.86
C TYR A 67 -17.87 12.51 -8.35
N ARG A 68 -18.00 11.50 -9.21
CA ARG A 68 -17.89 11.67 -10.66
C ARG A 68 -19.01 12.57 -11.19
N GLU A 69 -20.24 12.34 -10.76
CA GLU A 69 -21.39 13.15 -11.16
C GLU A 69 -21.21 14.61 -10.74
N LEU A 70 -20.79 14.84 -9.48
CA LEU A 70 -20.48 16.18 -8.98
C LEU A 70 -19.33 16.84 -9.75
N ALA A 71 -18.30 16.07 -10.12
CA ALA A 71 -17.23 16.56 -10.96
C ALA A 71 -17.75 16.93 -12.36
N GLU A 72 -18.60 16.12 -12.99
CA GLU A 72 -19.22 16.41 -14.30
C GLU A 72 -20.14 17.64 -14.28
N GLN A 73 -20.91 17.83 -13.21
CA GLN A 73 -21.79 18.99 -13.03
C GLN A 73 -21.06 20.28 -12.68
N TRP A 74 -19.81 20.20 -12.19
CA TRP A 74 -19.03 21.36 -11.81
C TRP A 74 -18.78 22.28 -13.01
N LYS A 75 -19.29 23.52 -12.92
CA LYS A 75 -19.00 24.61 -13.86
C LYS A 75 -18.05 25.58 -13.19
N PRO A 76 -17.02 26.09 -13.88
CA PRO A 76 -16.18 27.14 -13.32
C PRO A 76 -17.07 28.33 -12.94
N PRO A 77 -16.84 28.98 -11.78
CA PRO A 77 -17.56 30.20 -11.45
C PRO A 77 -17.36 31.18 -12.61
N ARG A 78 -18.48 31.75 -13.11
CA ARG A 78 -18.45 32.71 -14.22
C ARG A 78 -17.40 33.78 -13.92
N THR A 79 -16.49 34.00 -14.85
CA THR A 79 -15.54 35.11 -14.83
C THR A 79 -16.34 36.40 -14.66
N VAL A 80 -16.27 37.03 -13.48
CA VAL A 80 -16.69 38.42 -13.35
C VAL A 80 -15.65 39.22 -14.13
N LYS A 81 -16.04 39.74 -15.30
CA LYS A 81 -15.24 40.75 -15.99
C LYS A 81 -15.20 41.97 -15.07
N SER A 82 -14.10 42.15 -14.34
CA SER A 82 -13.85 43.45 -13.70
C SER A 82 -13.47 44.43 -14.80
N ALA A 83 -14.03 45.64 -14.75
CA ALA A 83 -13.80 46.69 -15.74
C ALA A 83 -12.37 47.25 -15.73
N ASP A 84 -11.58 46.92 -14.69
CA ASP A 84 -10.20 47.37 -14.56
C ASP A 84 -9.22 46.22 -14.87
N GLY A 85 -8.34 46.48 -15.83
CA GLY A 85 -7.37 45.54 -16.42
C GLY A 85 -6.27 45.05 -15.49
N GLN A 86 -6.62 44.52 -14.32
CA GLN A 86 -5.72 43.67 -13.53
C GLN A 86 -6.30 42.26 -13.44
N THR A 87 -5.74 41.40 -14.28
CA THR A 87 -5.99 39.96 -14.31
C THR A 87 -5.54 39.30 -13.01
N GLY A 88 -6.42 39.28 -12.01
CA GLY A 88 -6.41 38.30 -10.92
C GLY A 88 -6.83 36.91 -11.42
N LEU A 89 -6.18 36.41 -12.47
CA LEU A 89 -6.45 35.11 -13.06
C LEU A 89 -5.67 34.02 -12.28
N SER A 90 -6.38 33.16 -11.53
CA SER A 90 -6.08 31.71 -11.43
C SER A 90 -6.70 31.01 -10.20
N LEU A 91 -7.09 31.73 -9.15
CA LEU A 91 -7.72 31.10 -7.99
C LEU A 91 -9.19 30.79 -8.29
N ARG A 92 -9.54 29.48 -8.26
CA ARG A 92 -10.89 28.86 -8.36
C ARG A 92 -11.24 28.12 -9.65
N LEU A 93 -10.26 27.70 -10.45
CA LEU A 93 -10.44 26.52 -11.28
C LEU A 93 -10.21 25.30 -10.37
N PHE A 94 -11.06 24.27 -10.40
CA PHE A 94 -10.76 22.97 -9.79
C PHE A 94 -9.72 22.29 -10.70
N PRO A 95 -8.42 22.60 -10.60
CA PRO A 95 -7.46 22.38 -11.68
C PRO A 95 -7.05 20.91 -11.77
N GLU A 96 -7.21 20.21 -10.65
CA GLU A 96 -6.93 18.81 -10.43
C GLU A 96 -8.10 17.91 -10.85
N ARG A 97 -9.26 18.50 -11.20
CA ARG A 97 -10.46 17.77 -11.63
C ARG A 97 -10.15 16.76 -12.72
N SER A 98 -9.50 17.21 -13.80
CA SER A 98 -9.19 16.39 -14.96
C SER A 98 -8.26 15.23 -14.59
N LYS A 99 -7.28 15.49 -13.72
CA LYS A 99 -6.34 14.49 -13.20
C LYS A 99 -7.05 13.44 -12.35
N ILE A 100 -7.95 13.87 -11.45
CA ILE A 100 -8.73 12.96 -10.60
C ILE A 100 -9.67 12.11 -11.45
N VAL A 101 -10.43 12.71 -12.36
CA VAL A 101 -11.33 11.99 -13.27
C VAL A 101 -10.56 10.98 -14.11
N PHE A 102 -9.39 11.34 -14.63
CA PHE A 102 -8.53 10.42 -15.37
C PHE A 102 -8.09 9.21 -14.55
N ILE A 103 -7.71 9.42 -13.28
CA ILE A 103 -7.34 8.33 -12.36
C ILE A 103 -8.53 7.42 -12.09
N LEU A 104 -9.73 8.00 -11.88
CA LEU A 104 -10.96 7.24 -11.66
C LEU A 104 -11.39 6.47 -12.92
N ASP A 105 -11.22 7.03 -14.11
CA ASP A 105 -11.45 6.35 -15.39
C ASP A 105 -10.47 5.20 -15.59
N THR A 106 -9.18 5.41 -15.28
CA THR A 106 -8.17 4.35 -15.31
C THR A 106 -8.54 3.22 -14.36
N LEU A 107 -8.97 3.55 -13.12
CA LEU A 107 -9.45 2.57 -12.15
C LEU A 107 -10.68 1.81 -12.66
N ARG A 108 -11.67 2.51 -13.21
CA ARG A 108 -12.89 1.91 -13.79
C ARG A 108 -12.53 0.96 -14.93
N ASN A 109 -11.69 1.39 -15.86
CA ASN A 109 -11.22 0.59 -16.98
C ASN A 109 -10.43 -0.63 -16.51
N SER A 110 -9.61 -0.48 -15.47
CA SER A 110 -8.85 -1.59 -14.87
C SER A 110 -9.78 -2.63 -14.25
N LEU A 111 -10.87 -2.19 -13.60
CA LEU A 111 -11.88 -3.07 -13.04
C LEU A 111 -12.72 -3.77 -14.13
N SER A 112 -12.95 -3.12 -15.27
CA SER A 112 -13.68 -3.73 -16.39
C SER A 112 -12.81 -4.72 -17.19
N THR A 113 -11.53 -4.41 -17.41
CA THR A 113 -10.58 -5.30 -18.12
C THR A 113 -9.99 -6.39 -17.24
N GLY A 114 -9.77 -6.13 -15.95
CA GLY A 114 -9.20 -7.07 -14.97
C GLY A 114 -10.16 -8.17 -14.49
N GLY A 115 -11.26 -8.37 -15.22
CA GLY A 115 -12.34 -9.29 -14.88
C GLY A 115 -13.68 -8.56 -14.92
N GLY A 116 -14.27 -8.49 -16.11
CA GLY A 116 -15.63 -7.99 -16.31
C GLY A 116 -16.25 -8.55 -17.59
N ALA A 117 -17.05 -9.62 -17.54
CA ALA A 117 -18.16 -9.72 -18.49
C ALA A 117 -19.23 -8.75 -17.99
N THR A 118 -18.98 -7.46 -18.26
CA THR A 118 -19.81 -6.23 -18.07
C THR A 118 -20.23 -5.84 -16.64
N LEU A 119 -20.57 -6.83 -15.86
CA LEU A 119 -21.26 -6.81 -14.58
C LEU A 119 -21.11 -8.22 -13.96
N ALA A 120 -20.12 -8.99 -14.40
CA ALA A 120 -19.81 -10.36 -14.00
C ALA A 120 -18.38 -10.68 -14.46
N GLY A 121 -17.38 -10.12 -13.79
CA GLY A 121 -16.00 -10.50 -14.04
C GLY A 121 -15.78 -11.97 -13.84
N ALA A 122 -15.34 -12.67 -14.90
CA ALA A 122 -14.79 -14.01 -14.78
C ALA A 122 -13.88 -14.03 -13.56
N GLY A 123 -14.27 -14.84 -12.57
CA GLY A 123 -13.53 -14.91 -11.31
C GLY A 123 -12.05 -15.13 -11.62
N ARG A 124 -11.16 -14.56 -10.80
CA ARG A 124 -9.77 -15.05 -10.81
C ARG A 124 -9.88 -16.57 -10.80
N LYS A 125 -9.27 -17.24 -11.79
CA LYS A 125 -9.18 -18.70 -11.79
C LYS A 125 -8.78 -19.10 -10.36
N LYS A 126 -9.51 -20.06 -9.80
CA LYS A 126 -9.39 -20.45 -8.39
C LYS A 126 -7.98 -20.98 -8.17
N ASN A 127 -7.06 -20.07 -7.88
CA ASN A 127 -5.66 -20.37 -7.69
C ASN A 127 -5.47 -20.90 -6.27
N MET A 128 -4.37 -21.61 -6.03
CA MET A 128 -4.05 -22.25 -4.75
C MET A 128 -4.09 -21.30 -3.52
N PHE A 129 -4.06 -19.99 -3.75
CA PHE A 129 -4.10 -18.94 -2.73
C PHE A 129 -5.42 -18.13 -2.68
N SER A 130 -6.47 -18.50 -3.42
CA SER A 130 -7.77 -17.82 -3.33
C SER A 130 -8.46 -18.13 -2.00
N SER A 131 -8.91 -17.10 -1.29
CA SER A 131 -9.74 -17.26 -0.09
C SER A 131 -11.21 -17.40 -0.48
N LYS A 132 -12.04 -18.08 0.33
CA LYS A 132 -13.50 -18.07 0.18
C LYS A 132 -14.08 -16.65 0.29
N ALA A 133 -13.33 -15.73 0.93
CA ALA A 133 -13.67 -14.32 1.06
C ALA A 133 -13.35 -13.48 -0.20
N ASP A 134 -12.64 -14.04 -1.19
CA ASP A 134 -12.37 -13.39 -2.49
C ASP A 134 -13.64 -13.39 -3.34
N THR A 135 -14.54 -12.48 -2.99
CA THR A 135 -15.75 -12.20 -3.76
C THR A 135 -15.39 -11.43 -5.04
N GLY A 136 -16.07 -11.75 -6.15
CA GLY A 136 -15.86 -11.08 -7.44
C GLY A 136 -15.90 -9.56 -7.33
N GLY A 137 -14.94 -8.88 -7.98
CA GLY A 137 -14.84 -7.42 -7.98
C GLY A 137 -14.17 -6.79 -6.75
N ARG A 138 -13.39 -7.54 -5.96
CA ARG A 138 -12.46 -7.00 -4.93
C ARG A 138 -11.12 -6.61 -5.56
N LEU A 139 -10.68 -5.38 -5.29
CA LEU A 139 -9.34 -4.92 -5.69
C LEU A 139 -8.28 -5.49 -4.74
N THR A 140 -7.09 -5.87 -5.22
CA THR A 140 -6.01 -6.22 -4.26
C THR A 140 -5.53 -4.97 -3.54
N ARG A 141 -4.94 -5.13 -2.36
CA ARG A 141 -4.44 -3.99 -1.59
C ARG A 141 -3.32 -3.27 -2.33
N VAL A 142 -2.52 -4.00 -3.09
CA VAL A 142 -1.45 -3.42 -3.95
C VAL A 142 -2.02 -2.37 -4.89
N HIS A 143 -3.08 -2.72 -5.63
CA HIS A 143 -3.70 -1.80 -6.58
C HIS A 143 -4.47 -0.68 -5.86
N ALA A 144 -5.19 -0.99 -4.77
CA ALA A 144 -5.91 0.04 -4.01
C ALA A 144 -4.95 1.09 -3.45
N ASN A 145 -3.85 0.65 -2.82
CA ASN A 145 -2.81 1.54 -2.31
C ASN A 145 -2.14 2.33 -3.43
N PHE A 146 -1.89 1.72 -4.60
CA PHE A 146 -1.36 2.44 -5.76
C PHE A 146 -2.26 3.62 -6.16
N PHE A 147 -3.56 3.40 -6.31
CA PHE A 147 -4.51 4.46 -6.67
C PHE A 147 -4.69 5.49 -5.55
N VAL A 148 -4.67 5.09 -4.28
CA VAL A 148 -4.69 6.02 -3.14
C VAL A 148 -3.46 6.93 -3.16
N LEU A 149 -2.27 6.37 -3.33
CA LEU A 149 -1.04 7.15 -3.46
C LEU A 149 -1.09 8.05 -4.69
N ALA A 150 -1.70 7.60 -5.78
CA ALA A 150 -1.87 8.41 -6.97
C ALA A 150 -2.73 9.64 -6.71
N LEU A 151 -3.87 9.46 -6.04
CA LEU A 151 -4.75 10.57 -5.63
C LEU A 151 -4.02 11.56 -4.70
N GLN A 152 -3.25 11.06 -3.74
CA GLN A 152 -2.47 11.89 -2.81
C GLN A 152 -1.38 12.72 -3.49
N LEU A 153 -0.84 12.23 -4.61
CA LEU A 153 0.23 12.89 -5.37
C LEU A 153 -0.30 13.99 -6.30
N ILE A 154 -1.60 14.03 -6.61
CA ILE A 154 -2.17 15.00 -7.58
C ILE A 154 -1.90 16.45 -7.17
N GLY A 155 -2.08 16.76 -5.88
CA GLY A 155 -1.85 18.09 -5.31
C GLY A 155 -0.41 18.39 -4.92
N LYS A 156 0.54 17.50 -5.25
CA LYS A 156 1.96 17.63 -4.88
C LYS A 156 2.87 17.37 -6.09
N PRO A 157 2.87 18.26 -7.11
CA PRO A 157 3.70 18.09 -8.30
C PRO A 157 5.21 18.14 -8.00
N GLU A 158 5.61 18.74 -6.89
CA GLU A 158 7.01 18.80 -6.42
C GLU A 158 7.57 17.46 -5.97
N ASN A 159 6.71 16.45 -5.78
CA ASN A 159 7.16 15.14 -5.34
C ASN A 159 7.94 14.42 -6.46
N LEU A 160 9.11 13.88 -6.12
CA LEU A 160 9.98 13.12 -7.04
C LEU A 160 9.23 11.98 -7.77
N MET A 161 8.26 11.35 -7.09
CA MET A 161 7.49 10.23 -7.64
C MET A 161 6.37 10.66 -8.60
N TYR A 162 6.05 11.95 -8.67
CA TYR A 162 4.94 12.46 -9.46
C TYR A 162 5.09 12.08 -10.93
N ARG A 163 6.25 12.35 -11.53
CA ARG A 163 6.53 12.07 -12.95
C ARG A 163 6.41 10.59 -13.27
N SER A 164 7.03 9.73 -12.48
CA SER A 164 7.08 8.28 -12.70
C SER A 164 5.69 7.65 -12.59
N LEU A 165 4.90 8.09 -11.61
CA LEU A 165 3.51 7.68 -11.45
C LEU A 165 2.65 8.11 -12.65
N TRP A 166 2.76 9.36 -13.09
CA TRP A 166 2.00 9.84 -14.25
C TRP A 166 2.40 9.13 -15.54
N ASN A 167 3.69 8.84 -15.73
CA ASN A 167 4.15 8.03 -16.85
C ASN A 167 3.52 6.63 -16.84
N CYS A 168 3.40 6.00 -15.66
CA CYS A 168 2.69 4.74 -15.51
C CYS A 168 1.21 4.88 -15.93
N LEU A 169 0.49 5.85 -15.36
CA LEU A 169 -0.93 6.05 -15.60
C LEU A 169 -1.25 6.44 -17.06
N LEU A 170 -0.42 7.26 -17.69
CA LEU A 170 -0.59 7.69 -19.08
C LEU A 170 -0.15 6.62 -20.10
N SER A 171 0.70 5.67 -19.70
CA SER A 171 1.19 4.63 -20.61
C SER A 171 0.09 3.66 -21.06
N LYS A 172 -0.96 3.46 -20.26
CA LYS A 172 -2.04 2.53 -20.56
C LYS A 172 -3.39 3.07 -20.05
N PRO A 173 -4.48 2.93 -20.83
CA PRO A 173 -5.82 3.37 -20.40
C PRO A 173 -6.41 2.53 -19.27
N ALA A 174 -5.80 1.37 -18.97
CA ALA A 174 -6.14 0.47 -17.88
C ALA A 174 -4.87 -0.19 -17.32
N ILE A 175 -4.86 -0.45 -16.02
CA ILE A 175 -3.79 -1.15 -15.31
C ILE A 175 -4.15 -2.64 -15.20
N ASP A 176 -3.18 -3.51 -15.50
CA ASP A 176 -3.36 -4.96 -15.33
C ASP A 176 -3.45 -5.33 -13.85
N LEU A 177 -4.64 -5.69 -13.38
CA LEU A 177 -4.90 -6.05 -11.99
C LEU A 177 -4.30 -7.39 -11.55
N ASN A 178 -3.56 -8.08 -12.43
CA ASN A 178 -2.83 -9.29 -12.10
C ASN A 178 -1.38 -9.03 -11.70
N GLN A 179 -0.84 -7.84 -11.97
CA GLN A 179 0.58 -7.51 -11.81
C GLN A 179 0.75 -6.20 -11.06
N VAL A 180 1.87 -6.02 -10.37
CA VAL A 180 2.19 -4.77 -9.69
C VAL A 180 2.34 -3.66 -10.74
N PRO A 181 1.67 -2.52 -10.58
CA PRO A 181 1.75 -1.42 -11.54
C PRO A 181 3.20 -0.97 -11.73
N ASP A 182 3.67 -1.07 -12.97
CA ASP A 182 4.97 -0.58 -13.43
C ASP A 182 6.21 -1.01 -12.63
N PHE A 183 6.14 -2.16 -11.97
CA PHE A 183 7.17 -2.59 -11.02
C PHE A 183 8.58 -2.60 -11.60
N LEU A 184 8.78 -3.27 -12.74
CA LEU A 184 10.13 -3.41 -13.32
C LEU A 184 10.71 -2.06 -13.74
N ARG A 185 9.89 -1.14 -14.27
CA ARG A 185 10.34 0.18 -14.69
C ARG A 185 10.78 1.02 -13.51
N SER A 186 9.97 1.08 -12.45
CA SER A 186 10.33 1.84 -11.24
C SER A 186 11.49 1.20 -10.46
N PHE A 187 11.58 -0.13 -10.44
CA PHE A 187 12.61 -0.84 -9.68
C PHE A 187 14.00 -0.77 -10.36
N PHE A 188 14.03 -0.85 -11.70
CA PHE A 188 15.24 -0.78 -12.52
C PHE A 188 15.36 0.56 -13.26
N SER A 189 14.81 1.62 -12.69
CA SER A 189 14.89 2.96 -13.26
C SER A 189 16.34 3.41 -13.44
N THR A 190 16.59 4.15 -14.51
CA THR A 190 17.87 4.77 -14.84
C THR A 190 17.86 6.27 -14.59
N ASP A 191 16.78 6.82 -14.03
CA ASP A 191 16.66 8.25 -13.76
C ASP A 191 17.60 8.68 -12.61
N THR A 192 17.87 9.98 -12.50
CA THR A 192 18.70 10.55 -11.42
C THR A 192 18.18 10.19 -10.03
N HIS A 193 16.87 10.00 -9.90
CA HIS A 193 16.18 9.63 -8.67
C HIS A 193 15.82 8.13 -8.57
N PHE A 194 16.52 7.24 -9.31
CA PHE A 194 16.22 5.80 -9.35
C PHE A 194 16.09 5.13 -7.98
N ARG A 195 16.87 5.57 -6.99
CA ARG A 195 16.83 5.03 -5.63
C ARG A 195 15.50 5.35 -4.92
N ALA A 196 14.95 6.54 -5.15
CA ALA A 196 13.67 6.96 -4.57
C ALA A 196 12.52 6.18 -5.22
N GLU A 197 12.55 6.00 -6.54
CA GLU A 197 11.57 5.20 -7.27
C GLU A 197 11.57 3.74 -6.82
N ARG A 198 12.76 3.14 -6.70
CA ARG A 198 12.93 1.78 -6.19
C ARG A 198 12.41 1.65 -4.77
N HIS A 199 12.72 2.60 -3.88
CA HIS A 199 12.23 2.58 -2.51
C HIS A 199 10.71 2.72 -2.46
N TRP A 200 10.14 3.64 -3.24
CA TRP A 200 8.70 3.88 -3.28
C TRP A 200 7.92 2.64 -3.71
N ILE A 201 8.32 2.01 -4.83
CA ILE A 201 7.63 0.80 -5.32
C ILE A 201 7.79 -0.36 -4.33
N SER A 202 8.94 -0.42 -3.65
CA SER A 202 9.21 -1.47 -2.68
C SER A 202 8.38 -1.30 -1.41
N ARG A 203 8.24 -0.06 -0.94
CA ARG A 203 7.37 0.29 0.19
C ARG A 203 5.89 0.05 -0.14
N LEU A 204 5.46 0.34 -1.38
CA LEU A 204 4.11 -0.01 -1.84
C LEU A 204 3.87 -1.52 -1.72
N CYS A 205 4.80 -2.35 -2.20
CA CYS A 205 4.68 -3.80 -2.09
C CYS A 205 4.65 -4.29 -0.63
N ALA A 206 5.59 -3.82 0.20
CA ALA A 206 5.71 -4.21 1.61
C ALA A 206 4.47 -3.84 2.43
N SER A 207 3.91 -2.64 2.24
CA SER A 207 2.72 -2.19 2.97
C SER A 207 1.42 -2.83 2.49
N SER A 208 1.42 -3.41 1.28
CA SER A 208 0.21 -3.95 0.66
C SER A 208 0.00 -5.45 0.91
N LEU A 209 1.04 -6.18 1.33
CA LEU A 209 0.95 -7.61 1.53
C LEU A 209 0.18 -7.95 2.82
N VAL A 210 -1.07 -8.39 2.68
CA VAL A 210 -1.84 -8.94 3.79
C VAL A 210 -2.46 -10.28 3.46
N ASP A 211 -2.82 -10.52 2.20
CA ASP A 211 -3.52 -11.73 1.79
C ASP A 211 -2.73 -12.54 0.75
N GLY A 212 -3.11 -13.81 0.59
CA GLY A 212 -2.60 -14.65 -0.49
C GLY A 212 -2.90 -14.10 -1.90
N ALA A 213 -3.98 -13.34 -2.05
CA ALA A 213 -4.29 -12.64 -3.29
C ALA A 213 -3.27 -11.54 -3.62
N ASP A 214 -2.78 -10.81 -2.60
CA ASP A 214 -1.72 -9.82 -2.77
C ASP A 214 -0.40 -10.53 -3.10
N TYR A 215 -0.10 -11.62 -2.40
CA TYR A 215 1.08 -12.46 -2.69
C TYR A 215 1.13 -12.90 -4.15
N LEU A 216 0.01 -13.36 -4.73
CA LEU A 216 -0.04 -13.78 -6.13
C LEU A 216 0.32 -12.67 -7.11
N VAL A 217 -0.11 -11.43 -6.85
CA VAL A 217 0.21 -10.27 -7.70
C VAL A 217 1.70 -9.93 -7.59
N LEU A 218 2.25 -9.96 -6.38
CA LEU A 218 3.67 -9.75 -6.12
C LEU A 218 4.52 -10.86 -6.79
N GLU A 219 4.10 -12.11 -6.68
CA GLU A 219 4.80 -13.27 -7.25
C GLU A 219 4.77 -13.24 -8.79
N ARG A 220 3.62 -12.93 -9.40
CA ARG A 220 3.50 -12.80 -10.86
C ARG A 220 4.45 -11.74 -11.42
N SER A 221 4.69 -10.68 -10.65
CA SER A 221 5.60 -9.58 -11.01
C SER A 221 7.04 -9.84 -10.55
N ARG A 222 7.32 -11.03 -9.99
CA ARG A 222 8.62 -11.47 -9.47
C ARG A 222 9.22 -10.55 -8.41
N VAL A 223 8.38 -9.89 -7.63
CA VAL A 223 8.79 -8.89 -6.63
C VAL A 223 9.76 -9.48 -5.61
N PHE A 224 9.43 -10.64 -5.02
CA PHE A 224 10.28 -11.30 -4.03
C PHE A 224 11.66 -11.62 -4.61
N LYS A 225 11.72 -12.18 -5.81
CA LYS A 225 12.99 -12.49 -6.49
C LYS A 225 13.86 -11.23 -6.66
N HIS A 226 13.28 -10.14 -7.16
CA HIS A 226 14.01 -8.89 -7.40
C HIS A 226 14.43 -8.19 -6.10
N MET A 227 13.59 -8.22 -5.06
CA MET A 227 13.91 -7.63 -3.77
C MET A 227 14.99 -8.41 -3.01
N LEU A 228 14.90 -9.74 -2.97
CA LEU A 228 15.86 -10.61 -2.27
C LEU A 228 17.25 -10.54 -2.92
N THR A 229 17.31 -10.42 -4.25
CA THR A 229 18.57 -10.25 -5.00
C THR A 229 19.17 -8.86 -4.78
N ALA A 230 18.34 -7.82 -4.81
CA ALA A 230 18.79 -6.44 -4.61
C ALA A 230 19.20 -6.13 -3.15
N PHE A 231 18.83 -6.96 -2.17
CA PHE A 231 19.14 -6.73 -0.75
C PHE A 231 20.63 -6.52 -0.46
N SER A 232 21.50 -7.20 -1.21
CA SER A 232 22.96 -7.13 -1.06
C SER A 232 23.66 -6.15 -1.98
N SER A 233 22.91 -5.47 -2.84
CA SER A 233 23.50 -4.53 -3.79
C SER A 233 24.01 -3.31 -3.05
N PRO A 234 25.21 -2.77 -3.35
CA PRO A 234 25.69 -1.51 -2.78
C PRO A 234 24.75 -0.33 -3.04
N SER A 235 23.79 -0.47 -3.96
CA SER A 235 22.72 0.49 -4.19
C SER A 235 21.63 0.51 -3.09
N SER A 236 21.62 -0.44 -2.16
CA SER A 236 20.68 -0.52 -1.03
C SER A 236 21.06 0.37 0.16
N ASP A 237 22.34 0.75 0.26
CA ASP A 237 22.94 1.38 1.46
C ASP A 237 22.96 2.90 1.43
N ALA A 238 22.14 3.51 0.57
CA ALA A 238 21.95 4.95 0.62
C ALA A 238 20.98 5.30 1.76
N THR A 239 21.53 5.72 2.90
CA THR A 239 20.80 6.50 3.90
C THR A 239 20.26 7.74 3.19
N PHE A 240 18.98 7.70 2.83
CA PHE A 240 18.30 8.90 2.41
C PHE A 240 18.11 9.77 3.64
N GLN A 241 18.94 10.81 3.76
CA GLN A 241 18.63 11.94 4.60
C GLN A 241 17.48 12.70 3.94
N CYS A 242 16.27 12.22 4.13
CA CYS A 242 15.08 12.91 3.68
C CYS A 242 14.88 14.12 4.58
N VAL A 243 15.31 15.30 4.13
CA VAL A 243 14.93 16.58 4.73
C VAL A 243 13.48 16.85 4.32
N CYS A 244 12.54 16.23 5.03
CA CYS A 244 11.16 16.68 5.02
C CYS A 244 11.07 17.94 5.89
N SER A 245 11.43 19.10 5.33
CA SER A 245 11.07 20.40 5.89
C SER A 245 9.56 20.58 5.75
N GLY A 246 8.81 20.14 6.75
CA GLY A 246 7.35 20.21 6.77
C GLY A 246 6.73 19.45 7.93
N LEU A 247 6.85 20.03 9.13
CA LEU A 247 5.98 19.84 10.31
C LEU A 247 5.50 18.41 10.65
N PHE A 248 6.39 17.41 10.63
CA PHE A 248 6.23 16.17 11.40
C PHE A 248 7.63 15.68 11.78
N MET A 249 8.22 16.39 12.75
CA MET A 249 9.55 16.13 13.25
C MET A 249 9.53 14.96 14.24
N LEU A 250 10.60 14.15 14.21
CA LEU A 250 10.92 13.01 15.07
C LEU A 250 10.04 11.76 14.91
N THR A 251 10.41 10.85 14.00
CA THR A 251 10.75 9.44 14.30
C THR A 251 11.33 8.79 13.04
N VAL A 252 12.67 8.64 13.02
CA VAL A 252 13.44 7.65 12.23
C VAL A 252 13.13 7.60 10.72
N CYS A 253 13.68 8.54 9.95
CA CYS A 253 13.88 8.34 8.51
C CYS A 253 15.27 7.74 8.25
N VAL A 254 15.51 6.55 8.78
CA VAL A 254 16.53 5.61 8.28
C VAL A 254 15.76 4.46 7.61
N CYS A 255 14.95 4.78 6.61
CA CYS A 255 14.19 3.76 5.88
C CYS A 255 15.07 3.22 4.76
N THR A 256 16.07 2.40 5.11
CA THR A 256 16.88 1.72 4.09
C THR A 256 15.99 0.79 3.27
N PHE A 257 16.31 0.62 1.99
CA PHE A 257 15.64 -0.35 1.12
C PHE A 257 15.58 -1.75 1.77
N GLN A 258 16.65 -2.13 2.48
CA GLN A 258 16.75 -3.37 3.25
C GLN A 258 15.62 -3.52 4.28
N LEU A 259 15.29 -2.49 5.05
CA LEU A 259 14.19 -2.56 6.02
C LEU A 259 12.84 -2.82 5.34
N THR A 260 12.59 -2.21 4.17
CA THR A 260 11.35 -2.48 3.43
C THR A 260 11.27 -3.92 2.93
N VAL A 261 12.39 -4.50 2.51
CA VAL A 261 12.47 -5.92 2.12
C VAL A 261 12.21 -6.83 3.32
N LEU A 262 12.83 -6.56 4.47
CA LEU A 262 12.60 -7.33 5.69
C LEU A 262 11.15 -7.23 6.19
N GLN A 263 10.53 -6.05 6.11
CA GLN A 263 9.12 -5.86 6.43
C GLN A 263 8.18 -6.64 5.51
N LEU A 264 8.50 -6.70 4.21
CA LEU A 264 7.76 -7.53 3.25
C LEU A 264 7.86 -9.01 3.63
N ILE A 265 9.07 -9.50 3.93
CA ILE A 265 9.30 -10.89 4.32
C ILE A 265 8.57 -11.20 5.62
N ARG A 266 8.69 -10.36 6.65
CA ARG A 266 8.00 -10.52 7.94
C ARG A 266 6.49 -10.63 7.76
N SER A 267 5.90 -9.75 6.94
CA SER A 267 4.47 -9.78 6.64
C SER A 267 4.07 -11.08 5.93
N ALA A 268 4.91 -11.58 5.02
CA ALA A 268 4.69 -12.85 4.33
C ALA A 268 4.82 -14.07 5.26
N THR A 269 5.82 -14.08 6.15
CA THR A 269 6.07 -15.21 7.06
C THR A 269 5.03 -15.33 8.16
N ASN A 270 4.31 -14.26 8.49
CA ASN A 270 3.19 -14.29 9.41
C ASN A 270 2.00 -15.14 8.89
N GLN A 271 2.00 -15.49 7.60
CA GLN A 271 1.01 -16.40 7.03
C GLN A 271 1.65 -17.73 6.62
N PRO A 272 1.22 -18.87 7.18
CA PRO A 272 1.91 -20.16 6.99
C PRO A 272 1.94 -20.60 5.52
N ARG A 273 0.89 -20.29 4.75
CA ARG A 273 0.82 -20.62 3.31
C ARG A 273 1.85 -19.85 2.49
N LEU A 274 2.02 -18.56 2.76
CA LEU A 274 2.96 -17.69 2.04
C LEU A 274 4.38 -18.01 2.45
N MET A 275 4.60 -18.25 3.75
CA MET A 275 5.87 -18.74 4.28
C MET A 275 6.33 -20.01 3.56
N HIS A 276 5.48 -21.03 3.44
CA HIS A 276 5.82 -22.25 2.69
C HIS A 276 6.16 -21.96 1.22
N ALA A 277 5.46 -21.02 0.59
CA ALA A 277 5.79 -20.58 -0.76
C ALA A 277 7.17 -19.90 -0.82
N LEU A 278 7.52 -19.06 0.16
CA LEU A 278 8.85 -18.44 0.26
C LEU A 278 9.97 -19.46 0.49
N ILE A 279 9.74 -20.47 1.32
CA ILE A 279 10.71 -21.57 1.53
C ILE A 279 10.93 -22.31 0.21
N ARG A 280 9.84 -22.69 -0.48
CA ARG A 280 9.90 -23.54 -1.68
C ARG A 280 10.44 -22.81 -2.92
N PHE A 281 9.99 -21.58 -3.17
CA PHE A 281 10.26 -20.88 -4.44
C PHE A 281 11.39 -19.85 -4.34
N HIS A 282 11.68 -19.35 -3.14
CA HIS A 282 12.67 -18.28 -2.93
C HIS A 282 13.85 -18.70 -2.05
N ALA A 283 13.90 -19.96 -1.61
CA ALA A 283 14.95 -20.51 -0.75
C ALA A 283 15.23 -19.61 0.48
N LEU A 284 14.17 -19.04 1.07
CA LEU A 284 14.26 -18.05 2.14
C LEU A 284 15.20 -18.44 3.30
N PRO A 285 15.24 -19.70 3.78
CA PRO A 285 16.15 -20.10 4.86
C PRO A 285 17.63 -19.94 4.51
N LEU A 286 18.02 -20.27 3.27
CA LEU A 286 19.39 -20.08 2.79
C LEU A 286 19.73 -18.60 2.63
N TRP A 287 18.75 -17.80 2.18
CA TRP A 287 18.90 -16.36 2.11
C TRP A 287 19.10 -15.75 3.51
N LEU A 288 18.32 -16.18 4.50
CA LEU A 288 18.47 -15.74 5.89
C LEU A 288 19.84 -16.08 6.45
N TRP A 289 20.31 -17.31 6.27
CA TRP A 289 21.64 -17.73 6.70
C TRP A 289 22.75 -16.79 6.19
N ARG A 290 22.65 -16.36 4.93
CA ARG A 290 23.65 -15.48 4.30
C ARG A 290 23.63 -14.05 4.85
N TYR A 291 22.48 -13.53 5.28
CA TYR A 291 22.32 -12.11 5.59
C TYR A 291 22.08 -11.81 7.08
N ALA A 292 21.47 -12.73 7.83
CA ALA A 292 21.24 -12.56 9.26
C ALA A 292 22.55 -12.55 10.05
N LEU A 293 23.55 -13.33 9.65
CA LEU A 293 24.85 -13.42 10.34
C LEU A 293 25.78 -12.22 10.06
N LYS A 294 25.34 -11.23 9.25
CA LYS A 294 26.13 -10.03 9.00
C LYS A 294 25.83 -8.97 10.07
N PRO A 295 26.83 -8.15 10.45
CA PRO A 295 26.58 -7.03 11.36
C PRO A 295 25.55 -6.08 10.74
N CYS A 296 24.44 -5.87 11.43
CA CYS A 296 23.31 -5.08 10.96
C CYS A 296 22.78 -4.17 12.09
N PRO A 297 22.09 -3.07 11.77
CA PRO A 297 21.53 -2.16 12.78
C PRO A 297 20.41 -2.84 13.59
N HIS A 298 20.19 -2.38 14.82
CA HIS A 298 19.24 -2.98 15.77
C HIS A 298 17.82 -3.18 15.19
N THR A 299 17.33 -2.27 14.37
CA THR A 299 16.01 -2.37 13.74
C THR A 299 15.90 -3.52 12.74
N GLN A 300 17.00 -3.91 12.09
CA GLN A 300 17.04 -5.08 11.22
C GLN A 300 17.09 -6.37 12.04
N ILE A 301 17.79 -6.35 13.18
CA ILE A 301 17.92 -7.50 14.08
C ILE A 301 16.54 -7.98 14.57
N GLU A 302 15.70 -7.04 15.03
CA GLU A 302 14.33 -7.37 15.48
C GLU A 302 13.50 -8.02 14.37
N LEU A 303 13.60 -7.52 13.13
CA LEU A 303 12.88 -8.08 12.00
C LEU A 303 13.39 -9.48 11.63
N PHE A 304 14.70 -9.72 11.67
CA PHE A 304 15.28 -11.05 11.44
C PHE A 304 14.82 -12.04 12.50
N ARG A 305 14.84 -11.65 13.79
CA ARG A 305 14.36 -12.48 14.90
C ARG A 305 12.90 -12.88 14.71
N ASP A 306 12.03 -11.93 14.37
CA ASP A 306 10.62 -12.18 14.08
C ASP A 306 10.43 -13.15 12.90
N ILE A 307 11.20 -12.99 11.83
CA ILE A 307 11.14 -13.87 10.65
C ILE A 307 11.55 -15.31 11.02
N ILE A 308 12.65 -15.47 11.76
CA ILE A 308 13.15 -16.78 12.19
C ILE A 308 12.14 -17.45 13.14
N ALA A 309 11.57 -16.71 14.09
CA ALA A 309 10.56 -17.22 15.00
C ALA A 309 9.29 -17.71 14.26
N ASN A 310 8.80 -16.93 13.29
CA ASN A 310 7.67 -17.33 12.45
C ASN A 310 7.95 -18.60 11.64
N LEU A 311 9.18 -18.76 11.13
CA LEU A 311 9.59 -19.97 10.41
C LEU A 311 9.64 -21.20 11.33
N LEU A 312 10.24 -21.07 12.52
CA LEU A 312 10.35 -22.16 13.49
C LEU A 312 8.98 -22.62 13.99
N THR A 313 8.12 -21.69 14.40
CA THR A 313 6.77 -21.99 14.90
C THR A 313 5.91 -22.72 13.87
N ALA A 314 6.03 -22.35 12.60
CA ALA A 314 5.25 -23.01 11.56
C ALA A 314 5.81 -24.39 11.18
N LEU A 315 7.13 -24.59 11.25
CA LEU A 315 7.78 -25.86 10.93
C LEU A 315 7.71 -26.88 12.06
N SER A 316 7.67 -26.45 13.33
CA SER A 316 7.54 -27.34 14.49
C SER A 316 6.19 -28.07 14.56
N THR A 317 5.19 -27.64 13.80
CA THR A 317 3.88 -28.30 13.73
C THR A 317 3.88 -29.59 12.90
N LYS A 318 4.98 -29.90 12.19
CA LYS A 318 5.11 -31.11 11.38
C LYS A 318 6.16 -32.02 12.00
N GLU A 319 5.73 -33.19 12.49
CA GLU A 319 6.51 -34.21 13.23
C GLU A 319 7.65 -34.89 12.45
N THR A 320 8.13 -34.31 11.35
CA THR A 320 9.25 -34.89 10.59
C THR A 320 10.50 -34.07 10.85
N ASP A 321 11.55 -34.71 11.38
CA ASP A 321 12.91 -34.17 11.53
C ASP A 321 13.45 -33.70 10.17
N SER A 322 13.09 -32.48 9.82
CA SER A 322 13.51 -31.86 8.57
C SER A 322 14.88 -31.24 8.79
N PRO A 323 15.86 -31.44 7.88
CA PRO A 323 17.16 -30.78 7.97
C PRO A 323 17.03 -29.24 7.98
N LEU A 324 15.92 -28.72 7.44
CA LEU A 324 15.58 -27.31 7.50
C LEU A 324 15.31 -26.82 8.94
N LEU A 325 14.66 -27.65 9.77
CA LEU A 325 14.38 -27.30 11.16
C LEU A 325 15.69 -27.20 11.95
N GLY A 326 16.60 -28.15 11.77
CA GLY A 326 17.93 -28.12 12.36
C GLY A 326 18.74 -26.89 11.95
N LEU A 327 18.74 -26.54 10.66
CA LEU A 327 19.41 -25.33 10.17
C LEU A 327 18.83 -24.05 10.81
N LEU A 328 17.51 -23.95 10.94
CA LEU A 328 16.87 -22.77 11.54
C LEU A 328 17.10 -22.68 13.05
N GLN A 329 17.20 -23.82 13.75
CA GLN A 329 17.57 -23.86 15.15
C GLN A 329 19.01 -23.40 15.35
N LEU A 330 19.96 -23.88 14.53
CA LEU A 330 21.33 -23.38 14.54
C LEU A 330 21.40 -21.88 14.23
N LEU A 331 20.66 -21.43 13.21
CA LEU A 331 20.59 -20.01 12.86
C LEU A 331 20.07 -19.16 14.03
N LYS A 332 19.09 -19.67 14.79
CA LYS A 332 18.59 -18.98 15.97
C LYS A 332 19.67 -18.87 17.06
N ILE A 333 20.39 -19.96 17.33
CA ILE A 333 21.47 -19.99 18.33
C ILE A 333 22.60 -19.02 17.96
N GLU A 334 23.03 -19.00 16.71
CA GLU A 334 24.09 -18.11 16.22
C GLU A 334 23.68 -16.62 16.18
N PHE A 335 22.38 -16.33 16.25
CA PHE A 335 21.83 -14.98 16.16
C PHE A 335 21.43 -14.38 17.52
N GLU A 336 21.31 -15.20 18.57
CA GLU A 336 21.02 -14.79 19.96
C GLU A 336 22.29 -14.46 20.75
#